data_AF-A0A4U9ULM7-F1
#
_entry.id   AF-A0A4U9ULM7-F1
#
_cell.length_a   1.000
_cell.length_b   1.000
_cell.length_c   1.000
_cell.angle_alpha   90.00
_cell.angle_beta   90.00
_cell.angle_gamma   90.00
#
_symmetry.space_group_name_H-M   'P 1'
#
loop_
_entity.id
_entity.type
_entity.pdbx_description
1 polymer ?
#
loop_
_entity_poly.entity_id
_entity_poly.type
_entity_poly.pdbx_seq_one_letter_code
_entity_poly.pdbx_strand_id
1 'polypeptide(L)'
;MAFAPVVRGIANTNALVRVSQRGSQIYETTVPPGPFVIDDLYPTGSGGDLLVTVTEADGTERSFTVTYASIAELLRPGVTHYSLMAGKYRNNSVSEEPAIAVGTLRHGFTNLLTGYTGVIGADGYAAASGGLAFNTDFGALSADITQAQTQFEHRPKRAGA
;
A
#
# COMPACT_ATOMS: atom_id res chain seq x y z
N MET A 1 9.73 -10.30 -8.37
CA MET A 1 8.41 -10.46 -9.01
C MET A 1 7.39 -10.22 -7.92
N ALA A 2 6.58 -9.18 -8.02
CA ALA A 2 5.65 -8.82 -6.97
C ALA A 2 4.36 -9.64 -7.11
N PHE A 3 3.79 -10.05 -5.98
CA PHE A 3 2.49 -10.72 -5.88
C PHE A 3 1.38 -9.73 -6.25
N ALA A 4 0.27 -10.15 -6.85
CA ALA A 4 -0.93 -9.33 -6.99
C ALA A 4 -2.12 -10.16 -6.47
N PRO A 5 -3.03 -9.58 -5.68
CA PRO A 5 -4.12 -10.33 -5.08
C PRO A 5 -5.21 -10.55 -6.14
N VAL A 6 -5.83 -11.73 -6.12
CA VAL A 6 -6.95 -12.05 -7.01
C VAL A 6 -8.21 -11.36 -6.48
N VAL A 7 -8.85 -10.53 -7.30
CA VAL A 7 -10.12 -9.89 -6.96
C VAL A 7 -11.27 -10.80 -7.38
N ARG A 8 -12.20 -11.06 -6.46
CA ARG A 8 -13.42 -11.85 -6.70
C ARG A 8 -14.64 -11.05 -6.33
N GLY A 9 -15.68 -11.12 -7.15
CA GLY A 9 -16.95 -10.44 -6.90
C GLY A 9 -18.11 -11.07 -7.65
N ILE A 10 -19.29 -10.50 -7.49
CA ILE A 10 -20.51 -10.90 -8.21
C ILE A 10 -21.13 -9.65 -8.81
N ALA A 11 -21.43 -9.69 -10.10
CA ALA A 11 -22.20 -8.67 -10.81
C ALA A 11 -23.65 -9.16 -11.00
N ASN A 12 -24.63 -8.28 -10.80
CA ASN A 12 -26.04 -8.62 -11.01
C ASN A 12 -26.46 -8.43 -12.48
N THR A 13 -25.73 -7.60 -13.20
CA THR A 13 -25.96 -7.24 -14.61
C THR A 13 -24.64 -7.26 -15.40
N ASN A 14 -24.67 -6.81 -16.66
CA ASN A 14 -23.43 -6.46 -17.36
C ASN A 14 -22.85 -5.23 -16.67
N ALA A 15 -21.82 -5.43 -15.86
CA ALA A 15 -21.28 -4.40 -14.98
C ALA A 15 -19.88 -3.95 -15.41
N LEU A 16 -19.58 -2.68 -15.20
CA LEU A 16 -18.24 -2.12 -15.31
C LEU A 16 -17.51 -2.27 -13.97
N VAL A 17 -16.39 -2.98 -13.97
CA VAL A 17 -15.55 -3.18 -12.78
C VAL A 17 -14.31 -2.30 -12.91
N ARG A 18 -14.14 -1.38 -11.96
CA ARG A 18 -12.96 -0.52 -11.81
C ARG A 18 -12.18 -0.93 -10.58
N VAL A 19 -10.86 -1.07 -10.72
CA VAL A 19 -9.95 -1.27 -9.60
C VAL A 19 -9.05 -0.06 -9.49
N SER A 20 -9.01 0.52 -8.29
CA SER A 20 -8.19 1.66 -7.96
C SER A 20 -7.29 1.37 -6.76
N GLN A 21 -6.08 1.91 -6.81
CA GLN A 21 -5.12 1.83 -5.71
C GLN A 21 -4.68 3.25 -5.37
N ARG A 22 -4.85 3.66 -4.09
CA ARG A 22 -4.54 5.03 -3.62
C ARG A 22 -5.16 6.14 -4.48
N GLY A 23 -6.39 5.91 -4.97
CA GLY A 23 -7.12 6.86 -5.82
C GLY A 23 -6.71 6.89 -7.29
N SER A 24 -5.74 6.09 -7.72
CA SER A 24 -5.38 5.92 -9.13
C SER A 24 -6.06 4.67 -9.70
N GLN A 25 -6.74 4.79 -10.85
CA GLN A 25 -7.31 3.64 -11.55
C GLN A 25 -6.18 2.80 -12.15
N ILE A 26 -6.10 1.54 -11.75
CA ILE A 26 -5.08 0.59 -12.22
C ILE A 26 -5.65 -0.45 -13.19
N TYR A 27 -6.97 -0.66 -13.17
CA TYR A 27 -7.64 -1.64 -14.01
C TYR A 27 -9.11 -1.27 -14.25
N GLU A 28 -9.62 -1.55 -15.44
CA GLU A 28 -11.03 -1.36 -15.81
C GLU A 28 -11.44 -2.43 -16.82
N THR A 29 -12.54 -3.13 -16.56
CA THR A 29 -13.09 -4.14 -17.48
C THR A 29 -14.61 -4.24 -17.33
N THR A 30 -15.29 -4.81 -18.33
CA THR A 30 -16.71 -5.15 -18.25
C THR A 30 -16.87 -6.64 -18.01
N VAL A 31 -17.72 -7.01 -17.06
CA VAL A 31 -18.00 -8.41 -16.72
C VAL A 31 -19.47 -8.75 -16.99
N PRO A 32 -19.76 -10.00 -17.43
CA PRO A 32 -21.13 -10.47 -17.58
C PRO A 32 -21.81 -10.65 -16.21
N PRO A 33 -23.14 -10.78 -16.15
CA PRO A 33 -23.86 -11.10 -14.92
C PRO A 33 -23.38 -12.42 -14.33
N GLY A 34 -23.15 -12.42 -13.02
CA GLY A 34 -22.67 -13.57 -12.26
C GLY A 34 -21.33 -13.34 -11.56
N PRO A 35 -20.73 -14.41 -11.03
CA PRO A 35 -19.41 -14.36 -10.40
C PRO A 35 -18.32 -13.97 -11.41
N PHE A 36 -17.41 -13.12 -11.00
CA PHE A 36 -16.24 -12.75 -11.79
C PHE A 36 -14.95 -12.87 -10.98
N VAL A 37 -13.83 -13.05 -11.69
CA VAL A 37 -12.48 -13.13 -11.14
C VAL A 37 -11.57 -12.26 -11.99
N ILE A 38 -10.76 -11.43 -11.34
CA ILE A 38 -9.70 -10.62 -11.96
C ILE A 38 -8.39 -11.07 -11.33
N ASP A 39 -7.54 -11.73 -12.12
CA ASP A 39 -6.24 -12.29 -11.73
C ASP A 39 -5.06 -11.72 -12.53
N ASP A 40 -5.33 -10.78 -13.44
CA ASP A 40 -4.40 -10.12 -14.35
C ASP A 40 -3.99 -8.71 -13.90
N LEU A 41 -4.17 -8.40 -12.60
CA LEU A 41 -3.71 -7.14 -12.03
C LEU A 41 -2.18 -7.05 -12.09
N TYR A 42 -1.66 -6.00 -12.72
CA TYR A 42 -0.23 -5.78 -12.79
C TYR A 42 0.31 -5.46 -11.38
N PRO A 43 1.28 -6.21 -10.86
CA PRO A 43 1.77 -5.99 -9.52
C PRO A 43 2.54 -4.66 -9.47
N THR A 44 1.99 -3.67 -8.78
CA THR A 44 2.58 -2.32 -8.64
C THR A 44 3.79 -2.30 -7.70
N GLY A 45 4.25 -3.47 -7.23
CA GLY A 45 5.43 -3.65 -6.37
C GLY A 45 5.28 -3.10 -4.94
N SER A 46 4.25 -2.30 -4.68
CA SER A 46 4.01 -1.64 -3.41
C SER A 46 2.64 -2.05 -2.89
N GLY A 47 2.61 -2.67 -1.71
CA GLY A 47 1.37 -3.04 -1.02
C GLY A 47 0.40 -1.86 -0.88
N GLY A 48 -0.87 -2.17 -0.63
CA GLY A 48 -1.89 -1.15 -0.38
C GLY A 48 -3.25 -1.53 -0.95
N ASP A 49 -4.27 -1.30 -0.14
CA ASP A 49 -5.66 -1.62 -0.40
C ASP A 49 -6.12 -1.27 -1.83
N LEU A 50 -6.76 -2.24 -2.47
CA LEU A 50 -7.42 -2.08 -3.75
C LEU A 50 -8.88 -1.76 -3.49
N LEU A 51 -9.33 -0.58 -3.93
CA LEU A 51 -10.75 -0.25 -3.95
C LEU A 51 -11.33 -0.71 -5.28
N VAL A 52 -12.24 -1.68 -5.20
CA VAL A 52 -12.97 -2.24 -6.33
C VAL A 52 -14.35 -1.60 -6.36
N THR A 53 -14.72 -1.01 -7.49
CA THR A 53 -16.05 -0.45 -7.75
C THR A 53 -16.71 -1.21 -8.89
N VAL A 54 -17.92 -1.71 -8.65
CA VAL A 54 -18.77 -2.40 -9.63
C VAL A 54 -19.95 -1.50 -9.93
N THR A 55 -19.99 -0.97 -11.15
CA THR A 55 -21.10 -0.15 -11.65
C THR A 55 -21.99 -1.04 -12.52
N GLU A 56 -23.19 -1.33 -12.04
CA GLU A 56 -24.21 -2.14 -12.73
C GLU A 56 -24.83 -1.36 -13.90
N ALA A 57 -25.49 -2.06 -14.83
CA ALA A 57 -26.14 -1.48 -16.00
C ALA A 57 -27.30 -0.53 -15.65
N ASP A 58 -27.88 -0.66 -14.46
CA ASP A 58 -28.90 0.23 -13.92
C ASP A 58 -28.31 1.50 -13.24
N GLY A 59 -26.99 1.64 -13.24
CA GLY A 59 -26.26 2.73 -12.60
C GLY A 59 -26.00 2.52 -11.11
N THR A 60 -26.42 1.40 -10.52
CA THR A 60 -26.12 1.07 -9.12
C THR A 60 -24.63 0.80 -8.97
N GLU A 61 -23.98 1.49 -8.03
CA GLU A 61 -22.58 1.25 -7.71
C GLU A 61 -22.41 0.49 -6.40
N ARG A 62 -21.49 -0.47 -6.40
CA ARG A 62 -21.08 -1.21 -5.21
C ARG A 62 -19.57 -1.18 -5.12
N SER A 63 -19.03 -0.84 -3.95
CA SER A 63 -17.60 -0.84 -3.74
C SER A 63 -17.18 -1.73 -2.57
N PHE A 64 -16.02 -2.34 -2.70
CA PHE A 64 -15.41 -3.14 -1.65
C PHE A 64 -13.89 -3.05 -1.73
N THR A 65 -13.24 -3.23 -0.58
CA THR A 65 -11.79 -3.14 -0.46
C THR A 65 -11.18 -4.54 -0.42
N VAL A 66 -10.20 -4.80 -1.29
CA VAL A 66 -9.36 -5.99 -1.25
C VAL A 66 -8.01 -5.61 -0.66
N THR A 67 -7.69 -6.16 0.51
CA THR A 67 -6.42 -5.90 1.18
C THR A 67 -5.27 -6.51 0.38
N TYR A 68 -4.35 -5.66 -0.06
CA TYR A 68 -3.13 -6.09 -0.74
C TYR A 68 -1.94 -6.00 0.22
N ALA A 69 -1.69 -7.11 0.91
CA ALA A 69 -0.55 -7.24 1.80
C ALA A 69 0.73 -7.52 0.99
N SER A 70 1.79 -6.73 1.22
CA SER A 70 3.12 -7.08 0.71
C SER A 70 3.67 -8.22 1.57
N ILE A 71 4.05 -9.32 0.93
CA ILE A 71 4.70 -10.45 1.61
C ILE A 71 6.10 -9.98 2.05
N ALA A 72 6.52 -10.33 3.26
CA ALA A 72 7.87 -10.05 3.74
C ALA A 72 8.90 -10.76 2.85
N GLU A 73 9.56 -10.01 1.98
CA GLU A 73 10.63 -10.55 1.15
C GLU A 73 11.87 -10.79 2.04
N LEU A 74 12.12 -12.07 2.33
CA LEU A 74 13.36 -12.57 2.92
C LEU A 74 14.50 -12.38 1.92
N LEU A 75 15.65 -11.88 2.39
CA LEU A 75 16.86 -11.72 1.59
C LEU A 75 17.85 -12.84 1.89
N ARG A 76 18.63 -13.24 0.87
CA ARG A 76 19.76 -14.16 1.06
C ARG A 76 20.80 -13.52 2.00
N PRO A 77 21.56 -14.32 2.78
CA PRO A 77 22.62 -13.83 3.63
C PRO A 77 23.59 -12.92 2.85
N GLY A 78 23.93 -11.78 3.45
CA GLY A 78 24.85 -10.79 2.87
C GLY A 78 24.21 -9.86 1.84
N VAL A 79 22.96 -10.10 1.40
CA VAL A 79 22.27 -9.21 0.48
C VAL A 79 21.64 -8.06 1.25
N THR A 80 21.91 -6.84 0.78
CA THR A 80 21.35 -5.61 1.32
C THR A 80 20.56 -4.89 0.24
N HIS A 81 19.29 -4.64 0.50
CA HIS A 81 18.47 -3.76 -0.33
C HIS A 81 18.26 -2.45 0.41
N TYR A 82 18.51 -1.34 -0.27
CA TYR A 82 18.25 -0.01 0.27
C TYR A 82 17.53 0.83 -0.77
N SER A 83 16.66 1.72 -0.32
CA SER A 83 16.00 2.68 -1.18
C SER A 83 15.92 4.02 -0.48
N LEU A 84 16.32 5.07 -1.19
CA LEU A 84 16.24 6.45 -0.76
C LEU A 84 15.38 7.19 -1.78
N MET A 85 14.36 7.89 -1.29
CA MET A 85 13.44 8.67 -2.10
C MET A 85 13.31 10.06 -1.49
N ALA A 86 13.27 11.09 -2.33
CA ALA A 86 12.98 12.46 -1.92
C ALA A 86 12.15 13.13 -3.00
N GLY A 87 11.14 13.91 -2.60
CA GLY A 87 10.25 14.55 -3.54
C GLY A 87 9.15 15.33 -2.83
N LYS A 88 8.01 15.48 -3.50
CA LYS A 88 6.81 16.07 -2.92
C LYS A 88 5.70 15.04 -2.86
N TYR A 89 4.96 15.03 -1.76
CA TYR A 89 3.76 14.23 -1.66
C TYR A 89 2.67 14.85 -2.55
N ARG A 90 2.14 14.08 -3.50
CA ARG A 90 1.09 14.54 -4.41
C ARG A 90 -0.16 13.73 -4.18
N ASN A 91 -1.23 14.40 -3.76
CA ASN A 91 -2.54 13.79 -3.63
C ASN A 91 -3.58 14.68 -4.29
N ASN A 92 -4.37 14.14 -5.22
CA ASN A 92 -5.39 14.91 -5.93
C ASN A 92 -6.50 15.46 -5.01
N SER A 93 -6.57 14.99 -3.77
CA SER A 93 -7.54 15.43 -2.76
C SER A 93 -7.01 16.50 -1.79
N VAL A 94 -5.71 16.83 -1.81
CA VAL A 94 -5.08 17.78 -0.87
C VAL A 94 -4.22 18.76 -1.66
N SER A 95 -4.48 20.06 -1.53
CA SER A 95 -3.73 21.11 -2.27
C SER A 95 -2.28 21.28 -1.79
N GLU A 96 -1.96 20.74 -0.61
CA GLU A 96 -0.66 20.86 0.02
C GLU A 96 0.25 19.75 -0.50
N GLU A 97 1.41 20.14 -1.05
CA GLU A 97 2.43 19.24 -1.60
C GLU A 97 3.68 19.23 -0.71
N PRO A 98 3.60 18.71 0.54
CA PRO A 98 4.72 18.77 1.46
C PRO A 98 5.91 18.00 0.90
N ALA A 99 7.11 18.51 1.19
CA ALA A 99 8.33 17.78 0.87
C ALA A 99 8.34 16.47 1.68
N ILE A 100 8.73 15.37 1.04
CA ILE A 100 8.80 14.05 1.63
C ILE A 100 10.17 13.43 1.34
N ALA A 101 10.74 12.81 2.37
CA ALA A 101 11.92 11.98 2.25
C ALA A 101 11.64 10.62 2.89
N VAL A 102 12.05 9.55 2.20
CA VAL A 102 11.87 8.17 2.65
C VAL A 102 13.20 7.44 2.52
N GLY A 103 13.60 6.76 3.59
CA GLY A 103 14.75 5.87 3.58
C GLY A 103 14.33 4.50 4.06
N THR A 104 14.71 3.45 3.33
CA THR A 104 14.46 2.06 3.74
C THR A 104 15.72 1.25 3.55
N LEU A 105 15.94 0.30 4.47
CA LEU A 105 17.07 -0.60 4.47
C LEU A 105 16.59 -2.00 4.89
N ARG A 106 16.98 -3.01 4.14
CA ARG A 106 16.74 -4.41 4.45
C ARG A 106 18.04 -5.19 4.28
N HIS A 107 18.35 -6.06 5.23
CA HIS A 107 19.57 -6.83 5.22
C HIS A 107 19.29 -8.29 5.59
N GLY A 108 19.73 -9.22 4.74
CA GLY A 108 19.72 -10.65 5.04
C GLY A 108 20.93 -11.01 5.90
N PHE A 109 20.73 -11.26 7.19
CA PHE A 109 21.82 -11.67 8.07
C PHE A 109 22.19 -13.14 7.87
N THR A 110 21.19 -14.00 7.73
CA THR A 110 21.36 -15.44 7.50
C THR A 110 20.29 -15.96 6.52
N ASN A 111 20.35 -17.24 6.15
CA ASN A 111 19.30 -17.89 5.35
C ASN A 111 17.94 -17.94 6.07
N LEU A 112 17.96 -17.71 7.40
CA LEU A 112 16.78 -17.77 8.26
C LEU A 112 16.36 -16.41 8.78
N LEU A 113 17.18 -15.37 8.68
CA LEU A 113 16.92 -14.07 9.33
C LEU A 113 17.21 -12.90 8.39
N THR A 114 16.18 -12.08 8.17
CA THR A 114 16.28 -10.80 7.48
C THR A 114 15.79 -9.69 8.40
N GLY A 115 16.56 -8.60 8.54
CA GLY A 115 16.14 -7.41 9.25
C GLY A 115 15.70 -6.30 8.29
N TYR A 116 14.73 -5.51 8.70
CA TYR A 116 14.23 -4.34 7.97
C TYR A 116 14.15 -3.11 8.88
N THR A 117 14.45 -1.95 8.33
CA THR A 117 14.17 -0.66 8.95
C THR A 117 13.78 0.37 7.90
N GLY A 118 12.94 1.31 8.28
CA GLY A 118 12.52 2.42 7.44
C GLY A 118 12.30 3.69 8.22
N VAL A 119 12.47 4.82 7.56
CA VAL A 119 12.16 6.15 8.07
C VAL A 119 11.46 6.95 6.98
N ILE A 120 10.50 7.77 7.38
CA ILE A 120 9.79 8.71 6.53
C ILE A 120 9.68 10.03 7.28
N GLY A 121 9.97 11.12 6.57
CA GLY A 121 9.80 12.47 7.08
C GLY A 121 9.11 13.34 6.03
N ALA A 122 8.15 14.13 6.48
CA ALA A 122 7.48 15.17 5.73
C ALA A 122 7.16 16.36 6.65
N ASP A 123 6.76 17.50 6.07
CA ASP A 123 6.33 18.65 6.87
C ASP A 123 5.16 18.27 7.78
N GLY A 124 5.38 18.35 9.11
CA GLY A 124 4.40 17.99 10.12
C GLY A 124 4.20 16.48 10.36
N TYR A 125 4.96 15.59 9.71
CA TYR A 125 4.85 14.14 9.90
C TYR A 125 6.20 13.42 9.86
N ALA A 126 6.48 12.59 10.86
CA ALA A 126 7.64 11.72 10.87
C ALA A 126 7.28 10.33 11.40
N ALA A 127 7.79 9.29 10.76
CA ALA A 127 7.65 7.93 11.25
C ALA A 127 8.93 7.12 11.05
N ALA A 128 9.13 6.15 11.94
CA ALA A 128 10.23 5.21 11.90
C ALA A 128 9.70 3.80 12.13
N SER A 129 10.28 2.83 11.44
CA SER A 129 9.88 1.43 11.53
C SER A 129 11.07 0.48 11.56
N GLY A 130 10.86 -0.67 12.18
CA GLY A 130 11.84 -1.74 12.30
C GLY A 130 11.15 -3.09 12.42
N GLY A 131 11.72 -4.12 11.81
CA GLY A 131 11.14 -5.46 11.83
C GLY A 131 12.13 -6.56 11.51
N LEU A 132 11.72 -7.78 11.80
CA LEU A 132 12.47 -9.00 11.54
C LEU A 132 11.59 -9.99 10.77
N ALA A 133 12.18 -10.68 9.81
CA ALA A 133 11.57 -11.78 9.07
C ALA A 133 12.40 -13.05 9.25
N PHE A 134 11.71 -14.14 9.53
CA PHE A 134 12.26 -15.46 9.77
C PHE A 134 11.83 -16.43 8.66
N ASN A 135 12.79 -17.16 8.10
CA ASN A 135 12.52 -18.28 7.21
C ASN A 135 12.63 -19.58 8.02
N THR A 136 11.54 -20.33 8.12
CA THR A 136 11.49 -21.62 8.82
C THR A 136 11.16 -22.73 7.82
N ASP A 137 11.40 -23.98 8.18
CA ASP A 137 11.06 -25.13 7.33
C ASP A 137 9.55 -25.24 7.03
N PHE A 138 8.71 -24.59 7.84
CA PHE A 138 7.25 -24.55 7.67
C PHE A 138 6.75 -23.28 6.94
N GLY A 139 7.64 -22.35 6.60
CA GLY A 139 7.30 -21.11 5.89
C GLY A 139 7.98 -19.86 6.45
N ALA A 140 7.62 -18.71 5.88
CA ALA A 140 8.15 -17.40 6.25
C ALA A 140 7.22 -16.66 7.22
N LEU A 141 7.78 -16.08 8.27
CA LEU A 141 7.07 -15.27 9.26
C LEU A 141 7.77 -13.92 9.40
N SER A 142 7.03 -12.84 9.65
CA SER A 142 7.61 -11.53 9.90
C SER A 142 6.84 -10.76 10.95
N ALA A 143 7.56 -9.93 11.70
CA ALA A 143 6.99 -8.99 12.65
C ALA A 143 7.70 -7.64 12.51
N ASP A 144 6.92 -6.56 12.51
CA ASP A 144 7.42 -5.20 12.45
C ASP A 144 6.69 -4.28 13.43
N ILE A 145 7.37 -3.20 13.81
CA ILE A 145 6.88 -2.14 14.68
C ILE A 145 7.13 -0.83 13.96
N THR A 146 6.09 0.01 13.87
CA THR A 146 6.15 1.34 13.29
C THR A 146 5.64 2.37 14.28
N GLN A 147 6.46 3.40 14.56
CA GLN A 147 6.10 4.53 15.40
C GLN A 147 5.97 5.78 14.52
N ALA A 148 4.86 6.49 14.63
CA ALA A 148 4.62 7.74 13.90
C ALA A 148 4.30 8.89 14.86
N GLN A 149 4.74 10.09 14.49
CA GLN A 149 4.39 11.35 15.14
C GLN A 149 3.91 12.35 14.09
N THR A 150 2.76 12.96 14.36
CA THR A 150 2.17 14.00 13.51
C THR A 150 2.08 15.28 14.34
N GLN A 151 2.72 16.34 13.89
CA GLN A 151 2.52 17.68 14.44
C GLN A 151 1.65 18.48 13.48
N PHE A 152 0.41 18.75 13.89
CA PHE A 152 -0.43 19.75 13.26
C PHE A 152 -0.05 21.12 13.83
N GLU A 153 0.42 22.03 12.99
CA GLU A 153 0.78 23.38 13.41
C GLU A 153 -0.45 24.06 14.03
N HIS A 154 -0.35 24.34 15.33
CA HIS A 154 -1.41 24.96 16.12
C HIS A 154 -1.62 26.39 15.60
N ARG A 155 -2.76 26.66 14.94
CA ARG A 155 -3.21 28.04 14.69
C ARG A 155 -3.15 28.83 16.01
N PRO A 156 -2.53 30.03 16.06
CA PRO A 156 -2.49 30.81 17.28
C PRO A 156 -3.91 31.19 17.71
N LYS A 157 -4.22 30.95 19.00
CA LYS A 157 -5.45 31.42 19.63
C LYS A 157 -5.56 32.92 19.43
N ARG A 158 -6.54 33.36 18.65
CA ARG A 158 -7.00 34.75 18.68
C ARG A 158 -7.64 34.99 20.05
N ALA A 159 -6.93 35.72 20.91
CA ALA A 159 -7.56 36.38 22.04
C ALA A 159 -8.50 37.45 21.47
N GLY A 160 -9.80 37.26 21.66
CA GLY A 160 -10.79 38.31 21.43
C GLY A 160 -10.67 39.35 22.55
N ALA A 161 -10.67 40.62 22.16
CA ALA A 161 -10.96 41.76 23.02
C ALA A 161 -12.45 42.11 22.88
#